data_AF-A0A3N2R844-F1
#
_entry.id   AF-A0A3N2R844-F1
#
_cell.length_a   1.000
_cell.length_b   1.000
_cell.length_c   1.000
_cell.angle_alpha   90.00
_cell.angle_beta   90.00
_cell.angle_gamma   90.00
#
_symmetry.space_group_name_H-M   'P 1'
#
loop_
_entity.id
_entity.type
_entity.pdbx_description
1 polymer ?
#
loop_
_entity_poly.entity_id
_entity_poly.type
_entity_poly.pdbx_seq_one_letter_code
_entity_poly.pdbx_strand_id
1 'polypeptide(L)'
;MLQDVSQRVSHRFELRRRMMGRMGIAPDPDLAVALSREIRATVLACAECGNTDICAGWLDQGGRGLPVFCRARQAFADLARAAASAEGEAEEACDVVWVSQRLRALPDRGARGAA
;
A
#
# COMPACT_ATOMS: atom_id res chain seq x y z
N MET A 1 -33.34 -4.56 4.60
CA MET A 1 -32.71 -3.60 3.66
C MET A 1 -31.31 -3.17 4.12
N LEU A 2 -31.10 -2.74 5.37
CA LEU A 2 -29.76 -2.33 5.86
C LEU A 2 -28.70 -3.45 5.86
N GLN A 3 -29.09 -4.68 6.17
CA GLN A 3 -28.17 -5.84 6.15
C GLN A 3 -27.58 -6.09 4.75
N ASP A 4 -28.37 -5.90 3.70
CA ASP A 4 -27.95 -6.11 2.32
C ASP A 4 -26.96 -5.03 1.82
N VAL A 5 -27.14 -3.77 2.24
CA VAL A 5 -26.16 -2.70 1.95
C VAL A 5 -24.81 -2.99 2.63
N SER A 6 -24.84 -3.41 3.89
CA SER A 6 -23.62 -3.75 4.64
C SER A 6 -22.84 -4.90 3.99
N GLN A 7 -23.55 -5.94 3.52
CA GLN A 7 -22.93 -7.07 2.82
C GLN A 7 -22.29 -6.64 1.50
N ARG A 8 -22.98 -5.83 0.69
CA ARG A 8 -22.45 -5.31 -0.59
C ARG A 8 -21.20 -4.45 -0.39
N VAL A 9 -21.19 -3.62 0.64
CA VAL A 9 -20.02 -2.79 1.00
C VAL A 9 -18.86 -3.67 1.45
N SER A 10 -19.11 -4.61 2.37
CA SER A 10 -18.08 -5.54 2.88
C SER A 10 -17.45 -6.36 1.77
N HIS A 11 -18.26 -6.89 0.85
CA HIS A 11 -17.78 -7.64 -0.31
C HIS A 11 -16.84 -6.82 -1.21
N ARG A 12 -17.17 -5.54 -1.47
CA ARG A 12 -16.31 -4.63 -2.25
C ARG A 12 -14.98 -4.35 -1.57
N PHE A 13 -14.99 -4.12 -0.26
CA PHE A 13 -13.76 -3.94 0.52
C PHE A 13 -12.88 -5.18 0.46
N GLU A 14 -13.48 -6.36 0.54
CA GLU A 14 -12.75 -7.62 0.43
C GLU A 14 -12.09 -7.80 -0.94
N LEU A 15 -12.85 -7.61 -2.03
CA LEU A 15 -12.29 -7.65 -3.39
C LEU A 15 -11.15 -6.65 -3.57
N ARG A 16 -11.31 -5.41 -3.06
CA ARG A 16 -10.25 -4.39 -3.13
C ARG A 16 -8.98 -4.85 -2.43
N ARG A 17 -9.09 -5.40 -1.20
CA ARG A 17 -7.94 -5.93 -0.46
C ARG A 17 -7.24 -7.05 -1.21
N ARG A 18 -8.02 -8.00 -1.77
CA ARG A 18 -7.47 -9.08 -2.60
C ARG A 18 -6.74 -8.53 -3.83
N MET A 19 -7.29 -7.52 -4.52
CA MET A 19 -6.61 -6.87 -5.64
C MET A 19 -5.31 -6.17 -5.23
N MET A 20 -5.30 -5.44 -4.11
CA MET A 20 -4.07 -4.83 -3.57
C MET A 20 -3.00 -5.87 -3.25
N GLY A 21 -3.39 -6.98 -2.62
CA GLY A 21 -2.48 -8.10 -2.35
C GLY A 21 -1.89 -8.72 -3.62
N ARG A 22 -2.65 -8.80 -4.72
CA ARG A 22 -2.15 -9.27 -6.03
C ARG A 22 -1.11 -8.34 -6.68
N MET A 23 -1.07 -7.08 -6.23
CA MET A 23 -0.08 -6.09 -6.67
C MET A 23 1.10 -5.98 -5.69
N GLY A 24 1.12 -6.76 -4.62
CA GLY A 24 2.17 -6.69 -3.60
C GLY A 24 1.98 -5.57 -2.58
N ILE A 25 0.86 -4.84 -2.61
CA ILE A 25 0.60 -3.75 -1.68
C ILE A 25 0.09 -4.35 -0.37
N ALA A 26 0.96 -4.42 0.64
CA ALA A 26 0.62 -4.91 1.96
C ALA A 26 -0.16 -3.85 2.78
N PRO A 27 -1.09 -4.27 3.65
CA PRO A 27 -1.72 -3.36 4.59
C PRO A 27 -0.73 -2.98 5.69
N ASP A 28 -0.17 -1.78 5.58
CA ASP A 28 0.69 -1.16 6.59
C ASP A 28 0.04 0.15 7.08
N PRO A 29 -0.21 0.31 8.40
CA PRO A 29 -0.79 1.53 8.96
C PRO A 29 -0.01 2.81 8.65
N ASP A 30 1.32 2.75 8.60
CA ASP A 30 2.17 3.92 8.38
C ASP A 30 2.09 4.33 6.89
N LEU A 31 2.14 3.35 5.99
CA LEU A 31 1.88 3.58 4.57
C LEU A 31 0.43 4.03 4.31
N ALA A 32 -0.54 3.60 5.12
CA ALA A 32 -1.94 3.99 4.91
C ALA A 32 -2.16 5.51 5.04
N VAL A 33 -1.39 6.19 5.89
CA VAL A 33 -1.43 7.65 6.02
C VAL A 33 -0.83 8.30 4.77
N ALA A 34 0.36 7.85 4.35
CA ALA A 34 1.05 8.36 3.17
C ALA A 34 0.25 8.14 1.88
N LEU A 35 -0.42 7.00 1.76
CA LEU A 35 -1.21 6.58 0.59
C LEU A 35 -2.70 6.93 0.71
N SER A 36 -3.10 7.73 1.71
CA SER A 36 -4.51 7.96 2.03
C SER A 36 -5.31 8.55 0.85
N ARG A 37 -4.68 9.39 0.03
CA ARG A 37 -5.28 9.98 -1.17
C ARG A 37 -5.56 8.92 -2.24
N GLU A 38 -4.58 8.08 -2.53
CA GLU A 38 -4.64 7.04 -3.56
C GLU A 38 -5.59 5.92 -3.11
N ILE A 39 -5.54 5.53 -1.82
CA ILE A 39 -6.50 4.61 -1.22
C ILE A 39 -7.92 5.16 -1.38
N ARG A 40 -8.18 6.43 -1.05
CA ARG A 40 -9.49 7.05 -1.23
C ARG A 40 -9.93 7.02 -2.70
N ALA A 41 -9.04 7.30 -3.64
CA ALA A 41 -9.34 7.25 -5.07
C ALA A 41 -9.78 5.83 -5.50
N THR A 42 -9.09 4.78 -5.04
CA THR A 42 -9.49 3.40 -5.33
C THR A 42 -10.84 3.03 -4.72
N VAL A 43 -11.15 3.51 -3.52
CA VAL A 43 -12.45 3.28 -2.86
C VAL A 43 -13.58 3.90 -3.68
N LEU A 44 -13.45 5.16 -4.07
CA LEU A 44 -14.48 5.86 -4.84
C LEU A 44 -14.69 5.21 -6.21
N ALA A 45 -13.61 4.93 -6.94
CA ALA A 45 -13.69 4.28 -8.24
C ALA A 45 -14.29 2.87 -8.17
N CYS A 46 -13.97 2.10 -7.11
CA CYS A 46 -14.60 0.80 -6.88
C CYS A 46 -16.07 0.93 -6.48
N ALA A 47 -16.48 1.97 -5.74
CA ALA A 47 -17.87 2.18 -5.35
C ALA A 47 -18.78 2.46 -6.57
N GLU A 48 -18.27 3.13 -7.58
CA GLU A 48 -18.97 3.42 -8.84
C GLU A 48 -19.07 2.21 -9.80
N CYS A 49 -18.28 1.16 -9.57
CA CYS A 49 -18.30 -0.02 -10.42
C CYS A 49 -19.51 -0.93 -10.10
N GLY A 50 -20.37 -1.22 -11.08
CA GLY A 50 -21.52 -2.11 -10.90
C GLY A 50 -21.19 -3.61 -10.89
N ASN A 51 -20.00 -4.01 -11.36
CA ASN A 51 -19.72 -5.40 -11.75
C ASN A 51 -18.68 -6.06 -10.84
N THR A 52 -19.01 -6.27 -9.56
CA THR A 52 -18.11 -6.91 -8.59
C THR A 52 -17.83 -8.38 -8.91
N ASP A 53 -18.77 -9.07 -9.53
CA ASP A 53 -18.68 -10.51 -9.83
C ASP A 53 -17.57 -10.83 -10.84
N ILE A 54 -17.33 -9.92 -11.80
CA ILE A 54 -16.23 -10.08 -12.77
C ILE A 54 -14.87 -9.96 -12.07
N CYS A 55 -14.75 -9.04 -11.11
CA CYS A 55 -13.54 -8.91 -10.28
C CYS A 55 -13.31 -10.17 -9.44
N ALA A 56 -14.38 -10.71 -8.82
CA ALA A 56 -14.31 -11.95 -8.06
C ALA A 56 -13.85 -13.12 -8.93
N GLY A 57 -14.51 -13.35 -10.07
CA GLY A 57 -14.16 -14.44 -10.98
C GLY A 57 -12.73 -14.34 -11.51
N TRP A 58 -12.25 -13.14 -11.83
CA TRP A 58 -10.86 -12.94 -12.25
C TRP A 58 -9.84 -13.24 -11.13
N LEU A 59 -10.15 -12.83 -9.89
CA LEU A 59 -9.30 -13.13 -8.72
C LEU A 59 -9.26 -14.62 -8.41
N ASP A 60 -10.40 -15.31 -8.53
CA ASP A 60 -10.55 -16.73 -8.25
C ASP A 60 -9.85 -17.60 -9.31
N GLN A 61 -9.77 -17.12 -10.55
CA GLN A 61 -8.99 -17.73 -11.64
C GLN A 61 -7.46 -17.50 -11.51
N GLY A 62 -7.00 -16.85 -10.45
CA GLY A 62 -5.56 -16.65 -10.23
C GLY A 62 -4.97 -15.46 -10.98
N GLY A 63 -5.80 -14.51 -11.44
CA GLY A 63 -5.36 -13.31 -12.13
C GLY A 63 -4.23 -12.56 -11.42
N ARG A 64 -3.31 -12.00 -12.20
CA ARG A 64 -2.16 -11.20 -11.73
C ARG A 64 -2.22 -9.78 -12.27
N GLY A 65 -1.74 -8.82 -11.48
CA GLY A 65 -1.72 -7.40 -11.84
C GLY A 65 -3.12 -6.78 -11.86
N LEU A 66 -3.37 -5.90 -12.83
CA LEU A 66 -4.65 -5.19 -12.96
C LEU A 66 -5.42 -5.65 -14.20
N PRO A 67 -6.68 -6.12 -14.04
CA PRO A 67 -7.47 -6.56 -15.18
C PRO A 67 -7.81 -5.39 -16.10
N VAL A 68 -7.80 -5.65 -17.41
CA VAL A 68 -8.09 -4.63 -18.43
C VAL A 68 -9.51 -4.07 -18.35
N PHE A 69 -10.44 -4.84 -17.79
CA PHE A 69 -11.85 -4.44 -17.63
C PHE A 69 -12.10 -3.58 -16.38
N CYS A 70 -11.11 -3.40 -15.50
CA CYS A 70 -11.31 -2.71 -14.23
C CYS A 70 -11.46 -1.19 -14.45
N ARG A 71 -12.62 -0.62 -14.08
CA ARG A 71 -12.82 0.84 -14.10
C ARG A 71 -11.87 1.59 -13.16
N ALA A 72 -11.51 0.97 -12.04
CA ALA A 72 -10.57 1.52 -11.08
C ALA A 72 -9.09 1.26 -11.45
N ARG A 73 -8.80 0.72 -12.66
CA ARG A 73 -7.45 0.33 -13.08
C ARG A 73 -6.44 1.46 -12.91
N GLN A 74 -6.77 2.67 -13.34
CA GLN A 74 -5.86 3.81 -13.23
C GLN A 74 -5.57 4.15 -11.76
N ALA A 75 -6.61 4.21 -10.91
CA ALA A 75 -6.46 4.49 -9.49
C ALA A 75 -5.59 3.44 -8.78
N PHE A 76 -5.74 2.16 -9.13
CA PHE A 76 -4.86 1.12 -8.58
C PHE A 76 -3.42 1.22 -9.10
N ALA A 77 -3.22 1.59 -10.37
CA ALA A 77 -1.88 1.78 -10.92
C ALA A 77 -1.16 2.95 -10.25
N ASP A 78 -1.88 4.03 -9.96
CA ASP A 78 -1.35 5.17 -9.22
C ASP A 78 -1.05 4.82 -7.76
N LEU A 79 -1.93 4.05 -7.11
CA LEU A 79 -1.67 3.51 -5.77
C LEU A 79 -0.42 2.61 -5.74
N ALA A 80 -0.26 1.70 -6.71
CA ALA A 80 0.90 0.83 -6.79
C ALA A 80 2.21 1.63 -7.00
N ARG A 81 2.16 2.69 -7.81
CA ARG A 81 3.30 3.59 -8.02
C ARG A 81 3.66 4.33 -6.73
N ALA A 82 2.67 4.89 -6.04
CA ALA A 82 2.87 5.61 -4.79
C ALA A 82 3.41 4.69 -3.68
N ALA A 83 2.91 3.45 -3.58
CA ALA A 83 3.41 2.45 -2.63
C ALA A 83 4.88 2.14 -2.87
N ALA A 84 5.28 1.90 -4.13
CA ALA A 84 6.68 1.64 -4.47
C ALA A 84 7.60 2.83 -4.17
N SER A 85 7.13 4.06 -4.34
CA SER A 85 7.89 5.26 -3.97
C SER A 85 8.04 5.40 -2.45
N ALA A 86 6.99 5.12 -1.69
CA ALA A 86 7.01 5.23 -0.23
C ALA A 86 7.93 4.17 0.42
N GLU A 87 8.03 2.96 -0.16
CA GLU A 87 8.97 1.93 0.30
C GLU A 87 10.43 2.35 0.09
N GLY A 88 10.75 2.97 -1.06
CA GLY A 88 12.10 3.47 -1.34
C GLY A 88 12.52 4.62 -0.42
N GLU A 89 11.62 5.55 -0.15
CA GLU A 89 11.86 6.64 0.80
C GLU A 89 11.97 6.14 2.25
N ALA A 90 11.22 5.10 2.63
CA ALA A 90 11.30 4.48 3.94
C ALA A 90 12.65 3.77 4.16
N GLU A 91 13.16 3.08 3.13
CA GLU A 91 14.49 2.45 3.17
C GLU A 91 15.59 3.52 3.29
N GLU A 92 15.53 4.59 2.49
CA GLU A 92 16.49 5.70 2.53
C GLU A 92 16.44 6.46 3.87
N ALA A 93 15.25 6.71 4.41
CA ALA A 93 15.08 7.34 5.72
C ALA A 93 15.59 6.46 6.86
N CYS A 94 15.37 5.14 6.80
CA CYS A 94 15.88 4.20 7.80
C CYS A 94 17.41 4.16 7.78
N ASP A 95 18.04 4.13 6.60
CA ASP A 95 19.50 4.17 6.46
C ASP A 95 20.10 5.48 6.99
N VAL A 96 19.48 6.63 6.71
CA VAL A 96 19.92 7.93 7.26
C VAL A 96 19.77 7.97 8.78
N VAL A 97 18.70 7.42 9.33
CA VAL A 97 18.48 7.33 10.78
C VAL A 97 19.47 6.35 11.43
N TRP A 98 19.81 5.22 10.78
CA TRP A 98 20.78 4.26 11.31
C TRP A 98 22.21 4.80 11.27
N VAL A 99 22.62 5.46 10.17
CA VAL A 99 23.95 6.11 10.04
C VAL A 99 24.10 7.24 11.06
N SER A 100 23.08 8.07 11.24
CA SER A 100 23.13 9.19 12.18
C SER A 100 23.08 8.76 13.66
N GLN A 101 22.43 7.63 14.00
CA GLN A 101 22.51 7.04 15.34
C GLN A 101 23.85 6.34 15.58
N ARG A 102 24.43 5.66 14.57
CA ARG A 102 25.73 4.98 14.69
C ARG A 102 26.90 5.95 14.82
N LEU A 103 26.82 7.13 14.18
CA LEU A 103 27.81 8.20 14.36
C LEU A 103 27.74 8.87 15.74
N ARG A 104 26.58 8.88 16.41
CA ARG A 104 26.43 9.35 17.80
C ARG A 104 26.83 8.31 18.85
N ALA A 105 26.88 7.03 18.48
CA ALA A 105 27.22 5.92 19.36
C ALA A 105 28.70 5.49 19.26
N LEU A 106 29.53 6.17 18.47
CA LEU A 106 30.98 5.96 18.50
C LEU A 106 31.54 6.56 19.79
N PRO A 107 32.14 5.76 20.69
CA PRO A 107 32.83 6.31 21.84
C PRO A 107 33.97 7.18 21.34
N ASP A 108 34.08 8.37 21.93
CA ASP A 108 35.12 9.36 21.69
C ASP A 108 36.51 8.70 21.87
N ARG A 109 37.10 8.23 20.77
CA ARG A 109 38.48 7.73 20.74
C ARG A 109 39.42 8.93 20.69
N GLY A 110 39.33 9.77 21.71
CA GLY A 110 39.96 11.09 21.74
C GLY A 110 40.58 11.44 23.09
N ALA A 111 41.19 10.49 23.81
CA ALA A 111 42.14 10.82 24.88
C ALA A 111 42.89 9.58 25.36
N ARG A 112 44.08 9.31 24.81
CA ARG A 112 45.19 8.70 25.56
C ARG A 112 46.47 8.81 24.73
N GLY A 113 47.22 9.87 25.00
CA GLY A 113 48.51 10.13 24.39
C GLY A 113 49.16 11.36 25.03
N ALA A 114 49.46 11.29 26.32
CA ALA A 114 50.39 12.21 26.99
C ALA A 114 50.85 11.62 28.33
N ALA A 115 51.98 10.90 28.30
CA ALA A 115 53.11 10.99 29.23
C ALA A 115 54.04 9.79 29.00
#